data_AF-A0A7S0IV65-F1
#
_entry.id   AF-A0A7S0IV65-F1
#
_cell.length_a   1.000
_cell.length_b   1.000
_cell.length_c   1.000
_cell.angle_alpha   90.00
_cell.angle_beta   90.00
_cell.angle_gamma   90.00
#
_symmetry.space_group_name_H-M   'P 1'
#
loop_
_entity.id
_entity.type
_entity.pdbx_description
1 polymer ?
#
loop_
_entity_poly.entity_id
_entity_poly.type
_entity_poly.pdbx_seq_one_letter_code
_entity_poly.pdbx_strand_id
1 'polypeptide(L)'
;MAKGSAGKGTRKTHKGAARRVQSASFISGGRADRRNTANQLRAHKRGVQLQKQREAGGRGGPPMVVAMISAGDGSQLEEIRAALLGHSLNAEGSTLVTEDKRITLLTPNRTVEAALDAMKAADVLLLAIPADGGLDGTAELIVDAVAQQGVPSIVGVLAGVELLPPRAQHAARREWAASLSTRFPDQAKSFSLDLDPRCEQLLRHLSALTPRPLQWRTHRAYVLADERALGPPTHAGSGASATGATEEMRTLEVFGYVRGAYLDCTRLMHLPGLGDYLPSAIGVLRDPNVPPRRQLDAGVSSDAMATDGG
;
A
#
# COMPACT_ATOMS: atom_id res chain seq x y z
N MET A 1 42.24 82.65 39.42
CA MET A 1 41.59 83.74 38.65
C MET A 1 40.49 83.15 37.78
N ALA A 2 39.33 83.83 37.75
CA ALA A 2 38.16 83.71 36.84
C ALA A 2 37.55 82.31 36.59
N LYS A 3 36.38 81.96 37.16
CA LYS A 3 34.98 82.35 36.80
C LYS A 3 34.58 82.00 35.37
N GLY A 4 33.58 81.12 35.23
CA GLY A 4 32.83 80.87 33.99
C GLY A 4 31.63 79.95 34.25
N SER A 5 30.49 80.55 34.59
CA SER A 5 29.24 79.92 35.02
C SER A 5 28.27 79.65 33.86
N ALA A 6 27.55 78.53 33.97
CA ALA A 6 26.17 78.20 33.55
C ALA A 6 25.52 78.82 32.30
N GLY A 7 24.87 77.96 31.50
CA GLY A 7 23.81 78.36 30.57
C GLY A 7 23.10 77.17 29.89
N LYS A 8 21.96 76.76 30.46
CA LYS A 8 21.01 75.77 29.91
C LYS A 8 20.47 76.20 28.53
N GLY A 9 20.36 75.25 27.62
CA GLY A 9 19.61 75.40 26.36
C GLY A 9 19.09 74.06 25.88
N THR A 10 17.89 73.67 26.34
CA THR A 10 17.15 72.50 25.88
C THR A 10 16.68 72.69 24.44
N ARG A 11 17.05 71.79 23.51
CA ARG A 11 16.34 71.62 22.24
C ARG A 11 15.88 70.18 22.08
N LYS A 12 14.56 70.01 22.14
CA LYS A 12 13.82 68.77 21.86
C LYS A 12 13.76 68.52 20.34
N THR A 13 13.60 67.23 20.00
CA THR A 13 13.15 66.63 18.73
C THR A 13 14.13 66.80 17.55
N HIS A 14 14.64 65.74 16.92
CA HIS A 14 13.85 64.73 16.23
C HIS A 14 14.22 63.29 16.62
N LYS A 15 13.18 62.48 16.92
CA LYS A 15 13.26 61.03 16.88
C LYS A 15 13.65 60.62 15.45
N GLY A 16 14.93 60.35 15.22
CA GLY A 16 15.35 59.58 14.06
C GLY A 16 14.61 58.26 14.13
N ALA A 17 13.76 58.00 13.14
CA ALA A 17 13.05 56.74 13.02
C ALA A 17 14.08 55.62 13.15
N ALA A 18 13.99 54.82 14.21
CA ALA A 18 14.71 53.56 14.31
C ALA A 18 14.23 52.75 13.11
N ARG A 19 15.03 52.75 12.05
CA ARG A 19 14.85 51.87 10.91
C ARG A 19 15.00 50.49 11.51
N ARG A 20 13.87 49.86 11.80
CA ARG A 20 13.79 48.46 12.20
C ARG A 20 14.48 47.71 11.07
N VAL A 21 15.75 47.40 11.25
CA VAL A 21 16.41 46.37 10.47
C VAL A 21 15.58 45.16 10.81
N GLN A 22 14.63 44.83 9.93
CA GLN A 22 14.07 43.50 9.90
C GLN A 22 15.29 42.63 9.69
N SER A 23 15.78 42.04 10.77
CA SER A 23 16.65 40.90 10.71
C SER A 23 15.82 39.80 10.06
N ALA A 24 15.71 39.86 8.73
CA ALA A 24 15.60 38.66 7.95
C ALA A 24 16.81 37.84 8.41
N SER A 25 16.55 36.88 9.29
CA SER A 25 17.53 35.88 9.65
C SER A 25 17.83 35.13 8.36
N PHE A 26 18.75 35.68 7.56
CA PHE A 26 19.52 34.89 6.63
C PHE A 26 20.28 33.93 7.52
N ILE A 27 19.66 32.79 7.83
CA ILE A 27 20.38 31.60 8.27
C ILE A 27 21.13 31.15 7.02
N SER A 28 22.14 31.92 6.63
CA SER A 28 23.19 31.45 5.75
C SER A 28 24.09 30.60 6.64
N GLY A 29 23.57 29.44 7.05
CA GLY A 29 24.43 28.38 7.54
C GLY A 29 25.58 28.23 6.55
N GLY A 30 26.79 28.08 7.08
CA GLY A 30 27.99 27.93 6.28
C GLY A 30 27.84 26.77 5.29
N ARG A 31 28.78 26.61 4.35
CA ARG A 31 28.77 25.46 3.43
C ARG A 31 28.65 24.12 4.18
N ALA A 32 29.23 24.04 5.38
CA ALA A 32 29.11 22.91 6.29
C ALA A 32 27.68 22.71 6.82
N ASP A 33 27.02 23.77 7.30
CA ASP A 33 25.65 23.68 7.82
C ASP A 33 24.66 23.28 6.72
N ARG A 34 24.79 23.85 5.51
CA ARG A 34 23.96 23.47 4.35
C ARG A 34 24.14 21.99 3.99
N ARG A 35 25.36 21.46 4.11
CA ARG A 35 25.66 20.05 3.90
C ARG A 35 25.05 19.19 5.00
N ASN A 36 25.13 19.63 6.25
CA ASN A 36 24.54 18.93 7.40
C ASN A 36 23.01 18.86 7.29
N THR A 37 22.34 19.98 7.02
CA THR A 37 20.88 20.02 6.83
C THR A 37 20.44 19.13 5.66
N ALA A 38 21.19 19.14 4.56
CA ALA A 38 20.90 18.26 3.42
C ALA A 38 21.07 16.77 3.79
N ASN A 39 22.09 16.42 4.56
CA ASN A 39 22.31 15.05 5.04
C ASN A 39 21.21 14.59 6.00
N GLN A 40 20.81 15.44 6.95
CA GLN A 40 19.71 15.17 7.87
C GLN A 40 18.40 14.96 7.12
N LEU A 41 18.08 15.82 6.14
CA LEU A 41 16.87 15.68 5.33
C LEU A 41 16.88 14.39 4.51
N ARG A 42 18.02 14.00 3.95
CA ARG A 42 18.17 12.73 3.21
C ARG A 42 17.98 11.52 4.13
N ALA A 43 18.62 11.54 5.30
CA ALA A 43 18.49 10.49 6.30
C ALA A 43 17.04 10.32 6.76
N HIS A 44 16.36 11.45 7.05
CA HIS A 44 14.95 11.46 7.42
C HIS A 44 14.06 10.89 6.31
N LYS A 45 14.18 11.39 5.07
CA LYS A 45 13.40 10.90 3.92
C LYS A 45 13.62 9.40 3.68
N ARG A 46 14.87 8.93 3.81
CA ARG A 46 15.21 7.51 3.70
C ARG A 46 14.56 6.70 4.82
N GLY A 47 14.60 7.18 6.06
CA GLY A 47 13.95 6.54 7.21
C GLY A 47 12.44 6.38 7.00
N VAL A 48 11.76 7.44 6.58
CA VAL A 48 10.31 7.41 6.28
C VAL A 48 9.99 6.40 5.18
N GLN A 49 10.79 6.34 4.11
CA GLN A 49 10.56 5.39 3.02
C GLN A 49 10.77 3.94 3.47
N LEU A 50 11.83 3.67 4.24
CA LEU A 50 12.10 2.32 4.78
C LEU A 50 11.01 1.88 5.75
N GLN A 51 10.46 2.80 6.54
CA GLN A 51 9.34 2.49 7.43
C GLN A 51 8.10 2.08 6.62
N LYS A 52 7.71 2.87 5.61
CA LYS A 52 6.60 2.52 4.72
C LYS A 52 6.81 1.17 4.03
N GLN A 53 8.03 0.92 3.58
CA GLN A 53 8.39 -0.36 2.99
C GLN A 53 8.24 -1.49 4.01
N ARG A 54 8.67 -1.33 5.26
CA ARG A 54 8.51 -2.35 6.31
C ARG A 54 7.05 -2.61 6.69
N GLU A 55 6.23 -1.56 6.73
CA GLU A 55 4.79 -1.66 7.03
C GLU A 55 4.02 -2.37 5.90
N ALA A 56 4.37 -2.09 4.64
CA ALA A 56 3.74 -2.72 3.48
C ALA A 56 4.08 -4.22 3.40
N GLY A 57 3.15 -5.08 3.81
CA GLY A 57 3.30 -6.54 3.76
C GLY A 57 4.34 -7.11 4.72
N GLY A 58 4.93 -6.33 5.62
CA GLY A 58 5.90 -6.87 6.59
C GLY A 58 5.24 -7.53 7.81
N ARG A 59 6.07 -7.94 8.77
CA ARG A 59 5.63 -8.62 10.00
C ARG A 59 4.68 -7.77 10.89
N GLY A 60 4.84 -6.45 10.87
CA GLY A 60 4.07 -5.53 11.72
C GLY A 60 2.86 -4.87 11.05
N GLY A 61 2.65 -5.11 9.76
CA GLY A 61 1.57 -4.50 8.99
C GLY A 61 0.78 -5.55 8.20
N PRO A 62 -0.39 -5.21 7.65
CA PRO A 62 -1.23 -6.15 6.91
C PRO A 62 -0.51 -6.67 5.64
N PRO A 63 -0.85 -7.88 5.14
CA PRO A 63 -0.33 -8.38 3.86
C PRO A 63 -0.57 -7.39 2.73
N MET A 64 0.38 -7.22 1.81
CA MET A 64 0.18 -6.38 0.63
C MET A 64 -0.85 -7.03 -0.30
N VAL A 65 -1.89 -6.31 -0.71
CA VAL A 65 -2.93 -6.86 -1.60
C VAL A 65 -2.57 -6.60 -3.04
N VAL A 66 -2.41 -7.65 -3.83
CA VAL A 66 -2.16 -7.58 -5.27
C VAL A 66 -3.40 -8.08 -5.99
N ALA A 67 -4.12 -7.19 -6.67
CA ALA A 67 -5.21 -7.57 -7.56
C ALA A 67 -4.64 -7.94 -8.92
N MET A 68 -4.88 -9.17 -9.34
CA MET A 68 -4.42 -9.77 -10.58
C MET A 68 -5.56 -9.76 -11.60
N ILE A 69 -5.38 -9.06 -12.71
CA ILE A 69 -6.39 -8.93 -13.77
C ILE A 69 -5.77 -9.40 -15.09
N SER A 70 -6.49 -10.24 -15.83
CA SER A 70 -6.08 -10.68 -17.17
C SER A 70 -6.69 -9.81 -18.27
N ALA A 71 -5.84 -9.39 -19.20
CA ALA A 71 -6.27 -8.71 -20.41
C ALA A 71 -6.75 -9.67 -21.53
N GLY A 72 -6.56 -10.98 -21.35
CA GLY A 72 -6.96 -12.03 -22.29
C GLY A 72 -7.96 -13.03 -21.68
N ASP A 73 -7.87 -14.29 -22.09
CA ASP A 73 -8.77 -15.38 -21.70
C ASP A 73 -8.65 -15.83 -20.23
N GLY A 74 -7.65 -15.32 -19.50
CA GLY A 74 -7.42 -15.64 -18.09
C GLY A 74 -6.51 -16.84 -17.83
N SER A 75 -6.20 -17.67 -18.83
CA SER A 75 -5.38 -18.88 -18.67
C SER A 75 -4.00 -18.58 -18.07
N GLN A 76 -3.32 -17.58 -18.64
CA GLN A 76 -2.00 -17.12 -18.19
C GLN A 76 -2.01 -16.53 -16.78
N LEU A 77 -3.15 -16.00 -16.31
CA LEU A 77 -3.24 -15.39 -14.97
C LEU A 77 -3.15 -16.45 -13.88
N GLU A 78 -3.81 -17.59 -14.08
CA GLU A 78 -3.78 -18.72 -13.16
C GLU A 78 -2.39 -19.36 -13.09
N GLU A 79 -1.69 -19.45 -14.23
CA GLU A 79 -0.30 -19.92 -14.26
C GLU A 79 0.63 -19.00 -13.47
N ILE A 80 0.52 -17.68 -13.66
CA ILE A 80 1.30 -16.69 -12.90
C ILE A 80 0.97 -16.78 -11.41
N ARG A 81 -0.31 -16.90 -11.06
CA ARG A 81 -0.77 -17.06 -9.67
C ARG A 81 -0.17 -18.31 -9.05
N ALA A 82 -0.26 -19.45 -9.72
CA ALA A 82 0.30 -20.71 -9.24
C ALA A 82 1.82 -20.64 -9.08
N ALA A 83 2.53 -20.05 -10.04
CA ALA A 83 3.98 -19.86 -9.97
C ALA A 83 4.40 -18.96 -8.80
N LEU A 84 3.66 -17.88 -8.53
CA LEU A 84 3.90 -17.03 -7.36
C LEU A 84 3.65 -17.79 -6.05
N LEU A 85 2.54 -18.52 -5.95
CA LEU A 85 2.21 -19.33 -4.77
C LEU A 85 3.20 -20.49 -4.55
N GLY A 86 3.80 -21.04 -5.60
CA GLY A 86 4.85 -22.04 -5.50
C GLY A 86 6.11 -21.57 -4.75
N HIS A 87 6.33 -20.25 -4.67
CA HIS A 87 7.42 -19.65 -3.89
C HIS A 87 7.02 -19.33 -2.44
N SER A 88 5.81 -19.69 -2.02
CA SER A 88 5.31 -19.46 -0.67
C SER A 88 6.01 -20.35 0.35
N LEU A 89 6.32 -19.78 1.51
CA LEU A 89 6.69 -20.53 2.71
C LEU A 89 5.47 -21.10 3.44
N ASN A 90 4.26 -20.63 3.13
CA ASN A 90 3.01 -21.17 3.66
C ASN A 90 2.29 -22.04 2.61
N ALA A 91 1.71 -23.15 3.05
CA ALA A 91 1.06 -24.13 2.20
C ALA A 91 -0.40 -23.81 1.85
N GLU A 92 -1.07 -22.94 2.63
CA GLU A 92 -2.52 -22.75 2.55
C GLU A 92 -2.93 -21.28 2.36
N GLY A 93 -3.97 -21.07 1.53
CA GLY A 93 -4.65 -19.78 1.36
C GLY A 93 -4.19 -18.95 0.16
N SER A 94 -4.79 -17.77 0.00
CA SER A 94 -4.46 -16.81 -1.07
C SER A 94 -3.35 -15.82 -0.67
N THR A 95 -2.81 -15.94 0.56
CA THR A 95 -1.72 -15.12 1.07
C THR A 95 -0.39 -15.85 0.93
N LEU A 96 0.41 -15.39 -0.01
CA LEU A 96 1.82 -15.75 -0.16
C LEU A 96 2.64 -15.21 1.01
N VAL A 97 3.46 -16.05 1.64
CA VAL A 97 4.40 -15.64 2.69
C VAL A 97 5.82 -15.88 2.20
N THR A 98 6.64 -14.83 2.17
CA THR A 98 8.09 -14.90 1.91
C THR A 98 8.86 -14.75 3.24
N GLU A 99 10.19 -14.71 3.17
CA GLU A 99 11.04 -14.52 4.36
C GLU A 99 10.75 -13.22 5.12
N ASP A 100 10.37 -12.15 4.42
CA ASP A 100 10.23 -10.81 4.96
C ASP A 100 8.91 -10.13 4.62
N LYS A 101 8.10 -10.72 3.72
CA LYS A 101 6.87 -10.15 3.19
C LYS A 101 5.71 -11.12 3.16
N ARG A 102 4.51 -10.55 3.08
CA ARG A 102 3.23 -11.22 2.95
C ARG A 102 2.44 -10.52 1.88
N ILE A 103 1.92 -11.29 0.93
CA ILE A 103 1.24 -10.77 -0.26
C ILE A 103 -0.04 -11.57 -0.46
N THR A 104 -1.20 -10.93 -0.36
CA THR A 104 -2.49 -11.56 -0.70
C THR A 104 -2.77 -11.35 -2.19
N LEU A 105 -2.93 -12.44 -2.93
CA LEU A 105 -3.27 -12.43 -4.34
C LEU A 105 -4.79 -12.49 -4.51
N LEU A 106 -5.39 -11.43 -5.08
CA LEU A 106 -6.80 -11.37 -5.41
C LEU A 106 -6.98 -11.55 -6.92
N THR A 107 -7.78 -12.53 -7.32
CA THR A 107 -8.18 -12.75 -8.72
C THR A 107 -9.68 -12.48 -8.86
N PRO A 108 -10.09 -11.23 -9.08
CA PRO A 108 -11.49 -10.92 -9.34
C PRO A 108 -11.97 -11.55 -10.64
N ASN A 109 -13.28 -11.75 -10.74
CA ASN A 109 -13.92 -12.08 -12.02
C ASN A 109 -13.63 -11.00 -13.05
N ARG A 110 -13.62 -11.39 -14.33
CA ARG A 110 -13.32 -10.53 -15.47
C ARG A 110 -14.50 -9.64 -15.88
N THR A 111 -15.04 -8.92 -14.92
CA THR A 111 -16.16 -7.98 -15.05
C THR A 111 -15.71 -6.63 -14.49
N VAL A 112 -16.24 -5.54 -15.03
CA VAL A 112 -15.88 -4.19 -14.59
C VAL A 112 -16.17 -4.01 -13.10
N GLU A 113 -17.31 -4.50 -12.61
CA GLU A 113 -17.75 -4.39 -11.23
C GLU A 113 -16.80 -5.11 -10.27
N ALA A 114 -16.50 -6.38 -10.53
CA ALA A 114 -15.59 -7.16 -9.69
C ALA A 114 -14.16 -6.60 -9.70
N ALA A 115 -13.69 -6.08 -10.84
CA ALA A 115 -12.41 -5.42 -10.92
C ALA A 115 -12.38 -4.14 -10.06
N LEU A 116 -13.37 -3.26 -10.21
CA LEU A 116 -13.47 -2.03 -9.41
C LEU A 116 -13.56 -2.32 -7.91
N ASP A 117 -14.31 -3.36 -7.52
CA ASP A 117 -14.42 -3.77 -6.11
C ASP A 117 -13.10 -4.32 -5.55
N ALA A 118 -12.40 -5.17 -6.29
CA ALA A 118 -11.08 -5.63 -5.89
C ALA A 118 -10.08 -4.47 -5.78
N MET A 119 -10.14 -3.51 -6.71
CA MET A 119 -9.27 -2.34 -6.70
C MET A 119 -9.53 -1.38 -5.54
N LYS A 120 -10.71 -1.43 -4.88
CA LYS A 120 -10.94 -0.68 -3.63
C LYS A 120 -10.05 -1.16 -2.49
N ALA A 121 -9.72 -2.45 -2.46
CA ALA A 121 -8.89 -3.06 -1.43
C ALA A 121 -7.42 -3.23 -1.84
N ALA A 122 -7.12 -3.24 -3.13
CA ALA A 122 -5.79 -3.52 -3.66
C ALA A 122 -4.75 -2.43 -3.38
N ASP A 123 -3.53 -2.86 -3.06
CA ASP A 123 -2.34 -2.01 -2.96
C ASP A 123 -1.57 -1.97 -4.30
N VAL A 124 -1.72 -3.00 -5.11
CA VAL A 124 -1.05 -3.14 -6.41
C VAL A 124 -2.03 -3.74 -7.42
N LEU A 125 -2.06 -3.17 -8.62
CA LEU A 125 -2.66 -3.78 -9.81
C LEU A 125 -1.58 -4.56 -10.55
N LEU A 126 -1.77 -5.87 -10.69
CA LEU A 126 -0.99 -6.71 -11.59
C LEU A 126 -1.83 -6.99 -12.84
N LEU A 127 -1.43 -6.41 -13.96
CA LEU A 127 -2.12 -6.57 -15.24
C LEU A 127 -1.36 -7.57 -16.11
N ALA A 128 -1.91 -8.78 -16.28
CA ALA A 128 -1.35 -9.81 -17.14
C ALA A 128 -1.87 -9.66 -18.57
N ILE A 129 -0.96 -9.54 -19.53
CA ILE A 129 -1.27 -9.26 -20.92
C ILE A 129 -0.68 -10.35 -21.80
N PRO A 130 -1.48 -10.95 -22.69
CA PRO A 130 -0.98 -11.92 -23.63
C PRO A 130 -0.15 -11.24 -24.72
N ALA A 131 1.01 -11.82 -25.04
CA ALA A 131 1.96 -11.23 -25.99
C ALA A 131 1.47 -11.20 -27.44
N ASP A 132 0.48 -12.02 -27.79
CA ASP A 132 -0.09 -12.17 -29.13
C ASP A 132 -1.32 -11.30 -29.40
N GLY A 133 -2.09 -10.93 -28.36
CA GLY A 133 -3.43 -10.33 -28.52
C GLY A 133 -3.62 -8.92 -27.96
N GLY A 134 -2.69 -8.39 -27.15
CA GLY A 134 -2.87 -7.09 -26.51
C GLY A 134 -4.04 -7.04 -25.51
N LEU A 135 -4.66 -5.86 -25.34
CA LEU A 135 -5.87 -5.71 -24.54
C LEU A 135 -7.11 -5.93 -25.41
N ASP A 136 -7.97 -6.85 -25.00
CA ASP A 136 -9.29 -6.95 -25.63
C ASP A 136 -10.24 -5.83 -25.15
N GLY A 137 -11.43 -5.75 -25.75
CA GLY A 137 -12.41 -4.70 -25.40
C GLY A 137 -12.88 -4.73 -23.94
N THR A 138 -12.89 -5.90 -23.28
CA THR A 138 -13.28 -6.00 -21.86
C THR A 138 -12.16 -5.50 -20.96
N ALA A 139 -10.92 -5.87 -21.28
CA ALA A 139 -9.72 -5.40 -20.59
C ALA A 139 -9.57 -3.89 -20.71
N GLU A 140 -9.81 -3.33 -21.91
CA GLU A 140 -9.84 -1.89 -22.16
C GLU A 140 -10.82 -1.18 -21.22
N LEU A 141 -12.08 -1.67 -21.14
CA LEU A 141 -13.09 -1.11 -20.24
C LEU A 141 -12.69 -1.19 -18.76
N ILE A 142 -12.14 -2.33 -18.32
CA ILE A 142 -11.67 -2.52 -16.94
C ILE A 142 -10.54 -1.53 -16.63
N VAL A 143 -9.54 -1.45 -17.51
CA VAL A 143 -8.37 -0.58 -17.32
C VAL A 143 -8.78 0.89 -17.26
N ASP A 144 -9.71 1.32 -18.13
CA ASP A 144 -10.27 2.67 -18.09
C ASP A 144 -11.07 2.94 -16.82
N ALA A 145 -11.95 2.03 -16.42
CA ALA A 145 -12.74 2.20 -15.22
C ALA A 145 -11.86 2.30 -13.96
N VAL A 146 -10.83 1.44 -13.86
CA VAL A 146 -9.86 1.47 -12.76
C VAL A 146 -9.03 2.75 -12.78
N ALA A 147 -8.62 3.21 -13.96
CA ALA A 147 -7.89 4.48 -14.10
C ALA A 147 -8.71 5.67 -13.57
N GLN A 148 -10.02 5.70 -13.86
CA GLN A 148 -10.93 6.75 -13.39
C GLN A 148 -11.25 6.66 -11.89
N GLN A 149 -11.35 5.45 -11.33
CA GLN A 149 -11.52 5.27 -9.88
C GLN A 149 -10.29 5.72 -9.08
N GLY A 150 -9.11 5.62 -9.69
CA GLY A 150 -7.82 5.88 -9.08
C GLY A 150 -7.03 4.60 -8.94
N VAL A 151 -5.94 4.50 -9.69
CA VAL A 151 -5.10 3.31 -9.73
C VAL A 151 -4.04 3.36 -8.62
N PRO A 152 -3.84 2.26 -7.89
CA PRO A 152 -2.70 2.12 -6.99
C PRO A 152 -1.43 1.83 -7.82
N SER A 153 -0.36 1.29 -7.21
CA SER A 153 0.85 0.93 -7.95
C SER A 153 0.55 -0.13 -9.03
N ILE A 154 1.15 -0.02 -10.22
CA ILE A 154 0.86 -0.92 -11.35
C ILE A 154 2.09 -1.72 -11.73
N VAL A 155 1.87 -3.02 -11.93
CA VAL A 155 2.84 -3.95 -12.48
C VAL A 155 2.23 -4.61 -13.70
N GLY A 156 2.77 -4.33 -14.88
CA GLY A 156 2.37 -4.99 -16.12
C GLY A 156 3.19 -6.26 -16.32
N VAL A 157 2.53 -7.36 -16.64
CA VAL A 157 3.17 -8.64 -16.94
C VAL A 157 2.81 -9.04 -18.35
N LEU A 158 3.80 -9.13 -19.22
CA LEU A 158 3.64 -9.69 -20.56
C LEU A 158 3.90 -11.19 -20.48
N ALA A 159 2.89 -11.99 -20.83
CA ALA A 159 2.94 -13.44 -20.78
C ALA A 159 2.89 -14.05 -22.19
N GLY A 160 3.58 -15.18 -22.37
CA GLY A 160 3.61 -15.89 -23.65
C GLY A 160 4.51 -15.25 -24.72
N VAL A 161 5.54 -14.49 -24.33
CA VAL A 161 6.46 -13.88 -25.29
C VAL A 161 7.28 -14.94 -26.02
N GLU A 162 7.62 -16.06 -25.36
CA GLU A 162 8.38 -17.14 -25.98
C GLU A 162 7.61 -17.87 -27.10
N LEU A 163 6.28 -17.78 -27.10
CA LEU A 163 5.43 -18.30 -28.19
C LEU A 163 5.53 -17.45 -29.46
N LEU A 164 5.97 -16.19 -29.34
CA LEU A 164 6.18 -15.33 -30.49
C LEU A 164 7.48 -15.69 -31.23
N PRO A 165 7.52 -15.49 -32.56
CA PRO A 165 8.76 -15.64 -33.33
C PRO A 165 9.91 -14.82 -32.71
N PRO A 166 11.15 -15.35 -32.62
CA PRO A 166 12.26 -14.68 -31.93
C PRO A 166 12.52 -13.24 -32.37
N ARG A 167 12.25 -12.92 -33.65
CA ARG A 167 12.39 -11.58 -34.22
C ARG A 167 11.32 -10.58 -33.71
N ALA A 168 10.15 -11.07 -33.32
CA ALA A 168 9.02 -10.25 -32.84
C ALA A 168 9.05 -10.03 -31.32
N GLN A 169 9.70 -10.89 -30.54
CA GLN A 169 9.71 -10.84 -29.08
C GLN A 169 10.19 -9.49 -28.51
N HIS A 170 11.29 -8.96 -29.05
CA HIS A 170 11.82 -7.67 -28.60
C HIS A 170 10.89 -6.51 -28.97
N ALA A 171 10.27 -6.56 -30.15
CA ALA A 171 9.31 -5.54 -30.57
C ALA A 171 8.09 -5.53 -29.66
N ALA A 172 7.50 -6.71 -29.37
CA ALA A 172 6.35 -6.86 -28.49
C ALA A 172 6.63 -6.32 -27.07
N ARG A 173 7.79 -6.65 -26.48
CA ARG A 173 8.20 -6.12 -25.16
C ARG A 173 8.28 -4.60 -25.14
N ARG A 174 8.85 -4.00 -26.19
CA ARG A 174 9.03 -2.54 -26.28
C ARG A 174 7.70 -1.83 -26.50
N GLU A 175 6.88 -2.33 -27.41
CA GLU A 175 5.56 -1.80 -27.71
C GLU A 175 4.65 -1.86 -26.49
N TRP A 176 4.66 -2.99 -25.78
CA TRP A 176 3.89 -3.13 -24.55
C TRP A 176 4.35 -2.18 -23.45
N ALA A 177 5.66 -2.12 -23.19
CA ALA A 177 6.20 -1.20 -22.20
C ALA A 177 5.87 0.26 -22.53
N ALA A 178 5.89 0.63 -23.82
CA ALA A 178 5.49 1.95 -24.28
C ALA A 178 3.99 2.20 -24.03
N SER A 179 3.11 1.29 -24.47
CA SER A 179 1.66 1.39 -24.29
C SER A 179 1.27 1.55 -22.81
N LEU A 180 1.85 0.72 -21.94
CA LEU A 180 1.61 0.77 -20.51
C LEU A 180 2.10 2.09 -19.90
N SER A 181 3.25 2.61 -20.34
CA SER A 181 3.79 3.89 -19.87
C SER A 181 2.96 5.10 -20.37
N THR A 182 2.39 5.00 -21.56
CA THR A 182 1.49 6.03 -22.11
C THR A 182 0.19 6.10 -21.30
N ARG A 183 -0.36 4.94 -20.93
CA ARG A 183 -1.62 4.87 -20.18
C ARG A 183 -1.44 5.20 -18.69
N PHE A 184 -0.29 4.81 -18.13
CA PHE A 184 0.03 5.03 -16.71
C PHE A 184 1.42 5.66 -16.54
N PRO A 185 1.52 6.99 -16.76
CA PRO A 185 2.78 7.71 -16.63
C PRO A 185 3.37 7.55 -15.23
N ASP A 186 4.68 7.28 -15.18
CA ASP A 186 5.51 7.14 -13.95
C ASP A 186 5.07 6.06 -12.95
N GLN A 187 4.06 5.25 -13.29
CA GLN A 187 3.38 4.36 -12.34
C GLN A 187 3.51 2.87 -12.68
N ALA A 188 3.97 2.55 -13.89
CA ALA A 188 3.97 1.19 -14.38
C ALA A 188 5.38 0.62 -14.56
N LYS A 189 5.60 -0.56 -13.98
CA LYS A 189 6.77 -1.39 -14.27
C LYS A 189 6.33 -2.60 -15.10
N SER A 190 6.97 -2.83 -16.24
CA SER A 190 6.71 -4.01 -17.06
C SER A 190 7.68 -5.14 -16.76
N PHE A 191 7.14 -6.36 -16.70
CA PHE A 191 7.85 -7.64 -16.63
C PHE A 191 7.42 -8.50 -17.81
N SER A 192 8.28 -9.44 -18.22
CA SER A 192 7.94 -10.47 -19.19
C SER A 192 8.15 -11.81 -18.49
N LEU A 193 7.06 -12.49 -18.16
CA LEU A 193 7.10 -13.79 -17.49
C LEU A 193 6.94 -14.87 -18.54
N ASP A 194 8.02 -15.63 -18.74
CA ASP A 194 7.99 -16.82 -19.60
C ASP A 194 8.57 -18.06 -18.89
N LEU A 195 9.21 -17.92 -17.72
CA LEU A 195 9.87 -19.02 -16.98
C LEU A 195 10.04 -18.70 -15.48
N ASP A 196 10.24 -19.74 -14.67
CA ASP A 196 10.46 -19.75 -13.21
C ASP A 196 11.45 -18.69 -12.65
N PRO A 197 12.66 -18.46 -13.23
CA PRO A 197 13.58 -17.41 -12.72
C PRO A 197 13.03 -15.98 -12.88
N ARG A 198 12.03 -15.74 -13.74
CA ARG A 198 11.41 -14.42 -13.89
C ARG A 198 10.26 -14.21 -12.93
N CYS A 199 9.60 -15.29 -12.47
CA CYS A 199 8.62 -15.23 -11.39
C CYS A 199 9.28 -14.79 -10.07
N GLU A 200 10.49 -15.29 -9.77
CA GLU A 200 11.26 -14.83 -8.61
C GLU A 200 11.62 -13.34 -8.70
N GLN A 201 11.94 -12.83 -9.90
CA GLN A 201 12.20 -11.40 -10.11
C GLN A 201 10.94 -10.55 -9.89
N LEU A 202 9.78 -11.01 -10.36
CA LEU A 202 8.50 -10.36 -10.08
C LEU A 202 8.21 -10.36 -8.59
N LEU A 203 8.36 -11.51 -7.92
CA LEU A 203 8.14 -11.62 -6.48
C LEU A 203 9.06 -10.68 -5.69
N ARG A 204 10.37 -10.67 -6.03
CA ARG A 204 11.34 -9.75 -5.42
C ARG A 204 10.95 -8.29 -5.65
N HIS A 205 10.44 -7.95 -6.83
CA HIS A 205 9.94 -6.61 -7.11
C HIS A 205 8.72 -6.26 -6.24
N LEU A 206 7.72 -7.13 -6.17
CA LEU A 206 6.54 -6.94 -5.33
C LEU A 206 6.92 -6.81 -3.84
N SER A 207 7.84 -7.63 -3.36
CA SER A 207 8.36 -7.58 -1.98
C SER A 207 9.11 -6.27 -1.68
N ALA A 208 9.86 -5.74 -2.66
CA ALA A 208 10.56 -4.48 -2.51
C ALA A 208 9.68 -3.24 -2.75
N LEU A 209 8.53 -3.41 -3.41
CA LEU A 209 7.63 -2.33 -3.79
C LEU A 209 7.09 -1.64 -2.53
N THR A 210 7.06 -0.31 -2.56
CA THR A 210 6.31 0.48 -1.59
C THR A 210 5.06 0.98 -2.30
N PRO A 211 3.88 0.38 -2.04
CA PRO A 211 2.65 0.76 -2.72
C PRO A 211 2.32 2.24 -2.52
N ARG A 212 1.79 2.86 -3.56
CA ARG A 212 1.23 4.21 -3.47
C ARG A 212 -0.14 4.13 -2.79
N PRO A 213 -0.36 4.77 -1.63
CA PRO A 213 -1.67 4.79 -1.02
C PRO A 213 -2.62 5.71 -1.80
N LEU A 214 -3.85 5.23 -2.01
CA LEU A 214 -4.96 6.06 -2.49
C LEU A 214 -5.45 6.94 -1.34
N GLN A 215 -5.54 8.26 -1.55
CA GLN A 215 -5.86 9.21 -0.47
C GLN A 215 -7.23 8.94 0.16
N TRP A 216 -8.25 8.63 -0.63
CA TRP A 216 -9.57 8.32 -0.09
C TRP A 216 -9.57 7.04 0.78
N ARG A 217 -8.66 6.10 0.51
CA ARG A 217 -8.50 4.83 1.23
C ARG A 217 -7.75 5.00 2.55
N THR A 218 -6.91 6.03 2.71
CA THR A 218 -6.19 6.29 3.96
C THR A 218 -7.05 6.96 5.02
N HIS A 219 -8.12 7.67 4.61
CA HIS A 219 -8.99 8.39 5.53
C HIS A 219 -10.07 7.53 6.21
N ARG A 220 -10.30 6.30 5.74
CA ARG A 220 -11.30 5.39 6.31
C ARG A 220 -10.68 4.05 6.68
N ALA A 221 -11.22 3.41 7.71
CA ALA A 221 -10.86 2.04 8.05
C ALA A 221 -11.60 1.10 7.09
N TYR A 222 -10.91 0.07 6.61
CA TYR A 222 -11.51 -0.98 5.81
C TYR A 222 -10.82 -2.31 6.10
N VAL A 223 -11.54 -3.40 5.85
CA VAL A 223 -11.07 -4.76 6.06
C VAL A 223 -11.35 -5.52 4.77
N LEU A 224 -10.33 -6.18 4.24
CA LEU A 224 -10.51 -7.22 3.22
C LEU A 224 -10.79 -8.52 3.97
N ALA A 225 -11.93 -9.14 3.70
CA ALA A 225 -12.31 -10.41 4.31
C ALA A 225 -11.45 -11.54 3.73
N ASP A 226 -10.59 -12.13 4.55
CA ASP A 226 -9.83 -13.34 4.20
C ASP A 226 -10.71 -14.58 4.43
N GLU A 227 -11.45 -14.60 5.54
CA GLU A 227 -12.44 -15.62 5.88
C GLU A 227 -13.73 -14.98 6.38
N ARG A 228 -14.85 -15.69 6.22
CA ARG A 228 -16.15 -15.27 6.76
C ARG A 228 -16.91 -16.47 7.31
N ALA A 229 -17.62 -16.25 8.41
CA ALA A 229 -18.54 -17.22 8.98
C ALA A 229 -19.91 -16.56 9.24
N LEU A 230 -20.97 -17.34 9.12
CA LEU A 230 -22.32 -16.92 9.50
C LEU A 230 -22.69 -17.64 10.78
N GLY A 231 -23.00 -16.86 11.81
CA GLY A 231 -23.52 -17.35 13.07
C GLY A 231 -24.89 -18.02 12.91
N PRO A 232 -25.35 -18.72 13.96
CA PRO A 232 -26.68 -19.32 13.96
C PRO A 232 -27.77 -18.25 13.76
N PRO A 233 -28.92 -18.62 13.17
CA PRO A 233 -30.04 -17.70 13.04
C PRO A 233 -30.50 -17.23 14.40
N THR A 234 -30.52 -15.91 14.58
CA THR A 234 -31.11 -15.28 15.73
C THR A 234 -32.58 -15.06 15.41
N HIS A 235 -33.47 -15.78 16.07
CA HIS A 235 -34.89 -15.47 16.01
C HIS A 235 -35.11 -14.14 16.72
N ALA A 236 -35.23 -13.05 15.95
CA ALA A 236 -35.71 -11.79 16.47
C ALA A 236 -37.10 -12.05 17.09
N GLY A 237 -37.21 -11.88 18.41
CA GLY A 237 -38.43 -12.20 19.15
C GLY A 237 -39.66 -11.49 18.57
N SER A 238 -40.69 -12.28 18.29
CA SER A 238 -42.13 -11.91 18.27
C SER A 238 -42.51 -10.50 17.81
N GLY A 239 -42.00 -10.04 16.67
CA GLY A 239 -42.57 -8.92 15.94
C GLY A 239 -43.15 -9.46 14.64
N ALA A 240 -44.45 -9.80 14.64
CA ALA A 240 -45.13 -10.23 13.42
C ALA A 240 -45.04 -9.12 12.37
N SER A 241 -44.11 -9.24 11.42
CA SER A 241 -44.17 -8.46 10.19
C SER A 241 -45.40 -8.93 9.42
N ALA A 242 -46.31 -8.01 9.12
CA ALA A 242 -47.61 -8.27 8.48
C ALA A 242 -47.50 -8.80 7.04
N THR A 243 -46.30 -9.14 6.57
CA THR A 243 -45.99 -9.57 5.22
C THR A 243 -45.22 -10.90 5.19
N GLY A 244 -45.65 -11.92 5.94
CA GLY A 244 -45.39 -13.36 5.68
C GLY A 244 -43.95 -13.88 5.51
N ALA A 245 -42.94 -13.02 5.51
CA ALA A 245 -41.53 -13.34 5.37
C ALA A 245 -40.90 -13.17 6.74
N THR A 246 -40.61 -14.29 7.39
CA THR A 246 -39.82 -14.31 8.61
C THR A 246 -38.38 -14.00 8.18
N GLU A 247 -37.96 -12.74 8.25
CA GLU A 247 -36.59 -12.36 7.93
C GLU A 247 -35.66 -12.93 9.01
N GLU A 248 -34.96 -14.01 8.69
CA GLU A 248 -33.95 -14.61 9.56
C GLU A 248 -32.74 -13.66 9.66
N MET A 249 -32.55 -13.07 10.83
CA MET A 249 -31.35 -12.28 11.11
C MET A 249 -30.21 -13.21 11.53
N ARG A 250 -29.00 -13.00 10.98
CA ARG A 250 -27.79 -13.75 11.34
C ARG A 250 -26.65 -12.80 11.66
N THR A 251 -25.75 -13.21 12.55
CA THR A 251 -24.50 -12.49 12.81
C THR A 251 -23.46 -12.90 11.78
N LEU A 252 -22.87 -11.93 11.08
CA LEU A 252 -21.75 -12.15 10.17
C LEU A 252 -20.42 -11.92 10.91
N GLU A 253 -19.58 -12.95 10.93
CA GLU A 253 -18.21 -12.86 11.42
C GLU A 253 -17.27 -12.71 10.23
N VAL A 254 -16.45 -11.65 10.25
CA VAL A 254 -15.50 -11.33 9.19
C VAL A 254 -14.10 -11.34 9.79
N PHE A 255 -13.21 -12.13 9.20
CA PHE A 255 -11.82 -12.22 9.59
C PHE A 255 -10.95 -11.57 8.52
N GLY A 256 -10.03 -10.72 8.94
CA GLY A 256 -9.12 -10.04 8.03
C GLY A 256 -8.29 -8.98 8.73
N TYR A 257 -7.50 -8.26 7.95
CA TYR A 257 -6.61 -7.23 8.47
C TYR A 257 -7.21 -5.83 8.34
N VAL A 258 -7.12 -5.05 9.41
CA VAL A 258 -7.51 -3.63 9.42
C VAL A 258 -6.50 -2.81 8.63
N ARG A 259 -7.00 -1.96 7.73
CA ARG A 259 -6.21 -1.09 6.86
C ARG A 259 -6.76 0.34 6.85
N GLY A 260 -5.92 1.30 6.48
CA GLY A 260 -6.29 2.72 6.43
C GLY A 260 -6.30 3.34 7.83
N ALA A 261 -7.46 3.78 8.29
CA ALA A 261 -7.64 4.33 9.64
C ALA A 261 -7.89 3.23 10.70
N TYR A 262 -8.00 3.62 11.97
CA TYR A 262 -8.37 2.71 13.05
C TYR A 262 -9.84 2.27 12.95
N LEU A 263 -10.10 1.01 13.25
CA LEU A 263 -11.46 0.44 13.30
C LEU A 263 -12.11 0.77 14.66
N ASP A 264 -13.39 1.11 14.64
CA ASP A 264 -14.15 1.51 15.82
C ASP A 264 -15.53 0.82 15.77
N CYS A 265 -15.94 0.21 16.88
CA CYS A 265 -17.22 -0.50 16.96
C CYS A 265 -18.42 0.45 17.07
N THR A 266 -18.20 1.73 17.39
CA THR A 266 -19.29 2.72 17.50
C THR A 266 -19.72 3.27 16.13
N ARG A 267 -18.97 2.98 15.06
CA ARG A 267 -19.21 3.49 13.71
C ARG A 267 -19.85 2.44 12.82
N LEU A 268 -20.70 2.90 11.92
CA LEU A 268 -21.29 2.05 10.88
C LEU A 268 -20.20 1.51 9.95
N MET A 269 -20.32 0.23 9.61
CA MET A 269 -19.54 -0.45 8.60
C MET A 269 -20.41 -0.67 7.37
N HIS A 270 -19.95 -0.17 6.22
CA HIS A 270 -20.59 -0.41 4.95
C HIS A 270 -20.11 -1.73 4.35
N LEU A 271 -21.04 -2.62 4.04
CA LEU A 271 -20.80 -3.83 3.27
C LEU A 271 -21.23 -3.58 1.81
N PRO A 272 -20.30 -3.56 0.84
CA PRO A 272 -20.64 -3.35 -0.57
C PRO A 272 -21.74 -4.30 -1.03
N GLY A 273 -22.82 -3.74 -1.58
CA GLY A 273 -23.98 -4.50 -2.07
C GLY A 273 -25.00 -4.93 -1.00
N LEU A 274 -24.68 -4.81 0.29
CA LEU A 274 -25.58 -5.21 1.39
C LEU A 274 -26.08 -4.03 2.24
N GLY A 275 -25.34 -2.92 2.28
CA GLY A 275 -25.72 -1.72 3.04
C GLY A 275 -24.89 -1.48 4.29
N ASP A 276 -25.42 -0.68 5.21
CA ASP A 276 -24.70 -0.20 6.40
C ASP A 276 -25.15 -0.95 7.66
N TYR A 277 -24.18 -1.45 8.43
CA TYR A 277 -24.42 -2.25 9.62
C TYR A 277 -23.57 -1.75 10.79
N LEU A 278 -24.11 -1.80 12.01
CA LEU A 278 -23.33 -1.54 13.21
C LEU A 278 -22.68 -2.86 13.69
N PRO A 279 -21.35 -2.91 13.87
CA PRO A 279 -20.68 -4.09 14.39
C PRO A 279 -21.07 -4.32 15.86
N SER A 280 -21.34 -5.56 16.25
CA SER A 280 -21.64 -5.91 17.63
C SER A 280 -20.40 -5.97 18.52
N ALA A 281 -19.30 -6.50 17.99
CA ALA A 281 -18.02 -6.65 18.68
C ALA A 281 -16.86 -6.64 17.68
N ILE A 282 -15.68 -6.26 18.17
CA ILE A 282 -14.41 -6.36 17.43
C ILE A 282 -13.44 -7.11 18.32
N GLY A 283 -12.91 -8.23 17.81
CA GLY A 283 -11.88 -9.03 18.46
C GLY A 283 -10.54 -8.91 17.76
N VAL A 284 -9.44 -9.06 18.50
CA VAL A 284 -8.09 -9.15 17.95
C VAL A 284 -7.64 -10.60 17.99
N LEU A 285 -7.27 -11.13 16.82
CA LEU A 285 -6.79 -12.51 16.68
C LEU A 285 -5.30 -12.54 16.39
N ARG A 286 -4.69 -13.70 16.61
CA ARG A 286 -3.31 -13.93 16.19
C ARG A 286 -3.25 -14.05 14.68
N ASP A 287 -2.22 -13.43 14.14
CA ASP A 287 -1.93 -13.45 12.72
C ASP A 287 -1.59 -14.89 12.26
N PRO A 288 -2.34 -15.48 11.32
CA PRO A 288 -2.08 -16.82 10.82
C PRO A 288 -0.86 -16.89 9.89
N ASN A 289 -0.48 -15.78 9.25
CA ASN A 289 0.46 -15.76 8.13
C ASN A 289 1.78 -15.06 8.48
N VAL A 290 2.32 -15.25 9.68
CA VAL A 290 3.53 -14.53 10.15
C VAL A 290 4.78 -14.99 9.39
N PRO A 291 5.57 -14.08 8.76
CA PRO A 291 6.81 -14.46 8.11
C PRO A 291 7.83 -14.95 9.16
N PRO A 292 8.72 -15.89 8.79
CA PRO A 292 9.72 -16.42 9.71
C PRO A 292 10.63 -15.30 10.23
N ARG A 293 11.08 -15.44 11.48
CA ARG A 293 11.98 -14.46 12.10
C ARG A 293 13.34 -14.56 11.41
N ARG A 294 13.75 -13.49 10.70
CA ARG A 294 15.11 -13.38 10.16
C ARG A 294 16.11 -13.44 11.33
N GLN A 295 16.96 -14.47 11.37
CA GLN A 295 17.93 -14.74 12.47
C GLN A 295 19.06 -13.70 12.63
N LEU A 296 18.94 -12.50 12.05
CA LEU A 296 20.01 -11.50 12.05
C LEU A 296 20.18 -10.74 13.37
N ASP A 297 19.27 -10.89 14.34
CA ASP A 297 19.35 -10.24 15.65
C ASP A 297 19.92 -11.14 16.78
N ALA A 298 20.37 -12.37 16.46
CA ALA A 298 20.99 -13.27 17.43
C ALA A 298 22.47 -12.95 17.75
N GLY A 299 23.02 -11.87 17.18
CA GLY A 299 24.42 -11.46 17.32
C GLY A 299 24.70 -10.42 18.41
N VAL A 300 23.70 -9.97 19.17
CA VAL A 300 23.94 -9.20 20.40
C VAL A 300 23.84 -10.18 21.56
N SER A 301 24.88 -10.99 21.70
CA SER A 301 25.03 -11.97 22.76
C SER A 301 25.03 -11.26 24.12
N SER A 302 24.14 -11.76 24.96
CA SER A 302 24.05 -11.62 26.40
C SER A 302 25.34 -12.04 27.10
N ASP A 303 26.36 -11.18 27.09
CA ASP A 303 27.64 -11.45 27.79
C ASP A 303 28.11 -10.25 28.62
N ALA A 304 27.19 -9.68 29.40
CA ALA A 304 27.49 -8.66 30.39
C ALA A 304 26.58 -8.78 31.63
N MET A 305 26.47 -9.98 32.21
CA MET A 305 26.03 -10.18 33.59
C MET A 305 26.54 -11.51 34.13
N ALA A 306 27.86 -11.60 34.34
CA ALA A 306 28.46 -12.53 35.29
C ALA A 306 29.83 -11.98 35.69
N THR A 307 30.15 -12.05 36.99
CA THR A 307 31.33 -11.52 37.68
C THR A 307 31.21 -10.01 37.98
N ASP A 308 31.19 -9.54 39.22
CA ASP A 308 32.07 -9.91 40.32
C ASP A 308 31.35 -9.80 41.68
N GLY A 309 31.43 -10.88 42.45
CA GLY A 309 31.12 -10.93 43.87
C GLY A 309 32.34 -11.53 44.55
N GLY A 310 33.09 -10.67 45.25
CA GLY A 310 34.24 -10.97 46.09
C GLY A 310 34.39 -9.87 47.12
#